data_AF-I1X4P7-F1
#
_entry.id   AF-I1X4P7-F1
#
_cell.length_a   1.000
_cell.length_b   1.000
_cell.length_c   1.000
_cell.angle_alpha   90.00
_cell.angle_beta   90.00
_cell.angle_gamma   90.00
#
_symmetry.space_group_name_H-M   'P 1'
#
loop_
_entity.id
_entity.type
_entity.pdbx_description
1 polymer ?
#
loop_
_entity_poly.entity_id
_entity_poly.type
_entity_poly.pdbx_seq_one_letter_code
_entity_poly.pdbx_strand_id
1 'polypeptide(L)'
;MCGGVYYSANGQDIRVYFPNPKARLPVRKRDGAIERLAWGRRREQAGKLPAGGWARLDSIYAGRWDRWFPVPVKIPVKSFMEKDLEGHSHWYDLTNGQWIQGLIARDAYERRIYVVTVEPELAEAVHDRWPRIMSG
;
A
#
# COMPACT_ATOMS: atom_id res chain seq x y z
N MET A 1 -5.52 8.91 -3.92
CA MET A 1 -4.99 7.56 -3.60
C MET A 1 -3.50 7.60 -3.26
N CYS A 2 -3.11 6.91 -2.17
CA CYS A 2 -1.78 6.97 -1.55
C CYS A 2 -0.65 6.82 -2.57
N GLY A 3 -0.04 7.93 -2.96
CA GLY A 3 0.97 8.03 -4.01
C GLY A 3 2.40 7.90 -3.50
N GLY A 4 2.61 7.96 -2.19
CA GLY A 4 3.93 7.80 -1.59
C GLY A 4 3.88 7.30 -0.15
N VAL A 5 5.02 6.77 0.31
CA VAL A 5 5.23 6.35 1.70
C VAL A 5 6.60 6.78 2.19
N TYR A 6 6.73 6.92 3.50
CA TYR A 6 7.97 7.22 4.20
C TYR A 6 8.19 6.17 5.29
N TYR A 7 9.36 5.55 5.33
CA TYR A 7 9.68 4.51 6.32
C TYR A 7 11.18 4.43 6.60
N SER A 8 11.56 3.82 7.72
CA SER A 8 12.95 3.49 8.01
C SER A 8 13.27 2.05 7.60
N ALA A 9 14.41 1.84 6.97
CA ALA A 9 14.98 0.51 6.74
C ALA A 9 16.50 0.56 6.90
N ASN A 10 17.07 -0.38 7.65
CA ASN A 10 18.51 -0.48 7.91
C ASN A 10 19.13 0.83 8.43
N GLY A 11 18.43 1.53 9.33
CA GLY A 11 18.88 2.81 9.89
C GLY A 11 18.78 4.01 8.96
N GLN A 12 18.23 3.84 7.74
CA GLN A 12 18.04 4.92 6.78
C GLN A 12 16.56 5.22 6.58
N ASP A 13 16.26 6.50 6.44
CA ASP A 13 14.94 6.99 6.14
C ASP A 13 14.72 7.07 4.63
N ILE A 14 13.66 6.42 4.14
CA ILE A 14 13.39 6.21 2.72
C ILE A 14 12.00 6.74 2.38
N ARG A 15 11.94 7.64 1.39
CA ARG A 15 10.70 8.04 0.73
C ARG A 15 10.56 7.30 -0.60
N VAL A 16 9.39 6.71 -0.82
CA VAL A 16 9.08 5.96 -2.05
C VAL A 16 7.78 6.48 -2.62
N TYR A 17 7.74 6.66 -3.94
CA TYR A 17 6.58 7.12 -4.67
C TYR A 17 6.12 6.07 -5.66
N PHE A 18 4.81 5.85 -5.76
CA PHE A 18 4.24 4.86 -6.67
C PHE A 18 4.68 5.06 -8.13
N PRO A 19 4.77 6.27 -8.72
CA PRO A 19 5.22 6.41 -10.10
C PRO A 19 6.61 5.82 -10.39
N ASN A 20 7.47 5.67 -9.38
CA ASN A 20 8.75 4.99 -9.55
C ASN A 20 8.53 3.48 -9.79
N PRO A 21 8.94 2.90 -10.94
CA PRO A 21 8.72 1.48 -11.24
C PRO A 21 9.52 0.54 -10.33
N LYS A 22 10.54 1.05 -9.63
CA LYS A 22 11.35 0.31 -8.64
C LYS A 22 10.83 0.48 -7.21
N ALA A 23 9.69 1.16 -7.03
CA ALA A 23 9.09 1.39 -5.72
C ALA A 23 8.86 0.07 -4.96
N ARG A 24 9.34 0.03 -3.72
CA ARG A 24 9.17 -1.11 -2.81
C ARG A 24 8.66 -0.65 -1.46
N LEU A 25 7.75 -1.43 -0.88
CA LEU A 25 7.20 -1.18 0.45
C LEU A 25 7.77 -2.19 1.46
N PRO A 26 7.98 -1.77 2.71
CA PRO A 26 8.32 -2.69 3.79
C PRO A 26 7.09 -3.53 4.12
N VAL A 27 7.33 -4.81 4.43
CA VAL A 27 6.30 -5.76 4.80
C VAL A 27 6.76 -6.48 6.04
N ARG A 28 5.99 -6.35 7.13
CA ARG A 28 6.26 -7.08 8.36
C ARG A 28 5.61 -8.45 8.30
N LYS A 29 6.44 -9.49 8.32
CA LYS A 29 6.03 -10.90 8.44
C LYS A 29 5.61 -11.23 9.86
N ARG A 30 4.97 -12.39 10.03
CA ARG A 30 4.52 -12.90 11.34
C ARG A 30 5.68 -13.13 12.32
N ASP A 31 6.84 -13.54 11.82
CA ASP A 31 8.09 -13.72 12.59
C ASP A 31 8.76 -12.39 12.98
N GLY A 32 8.20 -11.25 12.58
CA GLY A 32 8.74 -9.92 12.84
C GLY A 32 9.76 -9.44 11.81
N ALA A 33 10.20 -10.29 10.88
CA ALA A 33 11.12 -9.89 9.83
C ALA A 33 10.47 -8.89 8.88
N ILE A 34 11.25 -7.90 8.43
CA ILE A 34 10.84 -6.94 7.41
C ILE A 34 11.42 -7.37 6.06
N GLU A 35 10.55 -7.68 5.10
CA GLU A 35 10.95 -7.81 3.70
C GLU A 35 10.49 -6.60 2.88
N ARG A 36 11.12 -6.36 1.73
CA ARG A 36 10.71 -5.30 0.79
C ARG A 36 10.15 -5.91 -0.48
N LEU A 37 8.87 -5.67 -0.75
CA LEU A 37 8.18 -6.15 -1.96
C LEU A 37 7.88 -5.01 -2.93
N ALA A 38 7.85 -5.33 -4.22
CA ALA A 38 7.50 -4.38 -5.27
C ALA A 38 6.07 -3.88 -5.08
N TRP A 39 5.90 -2.55 -5.11
CA TRP A 39 4.62 -1.90 -4.87
C TRP A 39 3.75 -1.93 -6.12
N GLY A 40 2.78 -2.84 -6.17
CA GLY A 40 1.76 -2.93 -7.21
C GLY A 40 2.32 -3.12 -8.62
N ARG A 41 1.46 -3.27 -9.62
CA ARG A 41 1.89 -3.41 -11.03
C ARG A 41 1.57 -2.15 -11.82
N ARG A 42 2.55 -1.57 -12.52
CA ARG A 42 2.27 -0.49 -13.47
C ARG A 42 1.69 -1.04 -14.77
N ARG A 43 1.03 -0.21 -15.57
CA ARG A 43 0.34 -0.68 -16.78
C ARG A 43 1.32 -1.21 -17.82
N GLU A 44 2.46 -0.53 -17.94
CA GLU A 44 3.57 -0.86 -18.83
C GLU A 44 4.38 -2.08 -18.38
N GLN A 45 4.23 -2.51 -17.12
CA GLN A 45 4.90 -3.71 -16.61
C GLN A 45 4.13 -4.96 -17.03
N ALA A 46 4.83 -5.94 -17.59
CA ALA A 46 4.28 -7.26 -17.88
C ALA A 46 3.76 -7.96 -16.61
N GLY A 47 2.87 -8.95 -16.79
CA GLY A 47 2.30 -9.77 -15.72
C GLY A 47 0.78 -9.70 -15.66
N LYS A 48 0.18 -10.60 -14.87
CA LYS A 48 -1.29 -10.74 -14.76
C LYS A 48 -1.88 -10.18 -13.48
N LEU A 49 -1.04 -9.70 -12.57
CA LEU A 49 -1.48 -9.07 -11.33
C LEU A 49 -2.28 -7.78 -11.62
N PRO A 50 -3.17 -7.33 -10.71
CA PRO A 50 -3.93 -6.11 -10.89
C PRO A 50 -3.01 -4.89 -11.15
N ALA A 51 -3.39 -4.08 -12.14
CA ALA A 51 -2.71 -2.81 -12.37
C ALA A 51 -3.05 -1.80 -11.25
N GLY A 52 -2.07 -0.97 -10.88
CA GLY A 52 -2.16 -0.04 -9.76
C GLY A 52 -1.39 -0.52 -8.53
N GLY A 53 -1.43 0.31 -7.48
CA GLY A 53 -0.77 0.07 -6.20
C GLY A 53 -1.72 -0.18 -5.04
N TRP A 54 -3.02 -0.29 -5.32
CA TRP A 54 -4.07 -0.26 -4.31
C TRP A 54 -5.07 -1.39 -4.49
N ALA A 55 -5.62 -1.88 -3.38
CA ALA A 55 -6.65 -2.89 -3.33
C ALA A 55 -7.80 -2.37 -2.47
N ARG A 56 -8.97 -2.11 -3.07
CA ARG A 56 -10.12 -1.65 -2.28
C ARG A 56 -10.61 -2.78 -1.37
N LEU A 57 -10.91 -2.45 -0.11
CA LEU A 57 -11.34 -3.43 0.90
C LEU A 57 -12.62 -4.16 0.49
N ASP A 58 -13.61 -3.43 -0.04
CA ASP A 58 -14.86 -3.98 -0.57
C ASP A 58 -14.62 -4.98 -1.72
N SER A 59 -13.67 -4.69 -2.59
CA SER A 59 -13.24 -5.57 -3.69
C SER A 59 -12.57 -6.84 -3.19
N ILE A 60 -11.78 -6.73 -2.12
CA ILE A 60 -11.17 -7.89 -1.46
C ILE A 60 -12.26 -8.78 -0.85
N TYR A 61 -13.20 -8.22 -0.08
CA TYR A 61 -14.29 -9.00 0.53
C TYR A 61 -15.25 -9.62 -0.48
N ALA A 62 -15.44 -8.99 -1.65
CA ALA A 62 -16.21 -9.55 -2.75
C ALA A 62 -15.49 -10.68 -3.51
N GLY A 63 -14.35 -11.18 -3.04
CA GLY A 63 -13.60 -12.29 -3.64
C GLY A 63 -12.90 -11.94 -4.97
N ARG A 64 -12.88 -10.67 -5.39
CA ARG A 64 -12.29 -10.26 -6.68
C ARG A 64 -10.79 -10.51 -6.74
N TRP A 65 -10.15 -10.64 -5.58
CA TRP A 65 -8.71 -10.87 -5.45
C TRP A 65 -8.31 -12.34 -5.31
N ASP A 66 -9.26 -13.25 -5.09
CA ASP A 66 -9.01 -14.65 -4.66
C ASP A 66 -8.12 -15.42 -5.63
N ARG A 67 -8.26 -15.14 -6.93
CA ARG A 67 -7.44 -15.75 -7.99
C ARG A 67 -5.93 -15.49 -7.84
N TRP A 68 -5.54 -14.48 -7.07
CA TRP A 68 -4.14 -14.13 -6.78
C TRP A 68 -3.72 -14.48 -5.36
N PHE A 69 -4.49 -15.33 -4.66
CA PHE A 69 -4.19 -15.82 -3.31
C PHE A 69 -3.83 -14.70 -2.33
N PRO A 70 -4.76 -13.76 -2.07
CA PRO A 70 -4.48 -12.54 -1.34
C PRO A 70 -4.09 -12.84 0.11
N VAL A 71 -2.93 -12.34 0.55
CA VAL A 71 -2.47 -12.46 1.95
C VAL A 71 -2.42 -11.08 2.60
N PRO A 72 -3.18 -10.85 3.69
CA PRO A 72 -3.11 -9.58 4.42
C PRO A 72 -1.78 -9.45 5.17
N VAL A 73 -1.18 -8.27 5.11
CA VAL A 73 0.12 -7.98 5.76
C VAL A 73 0.15 -6.59 6.38
N LYS A 74 1.14 -6.33 7.24
CA LYS A 74 1.37 -5.00 7.81
C LYS A 74 2.45 -4.27 6.99
N ILE A 75 2.18 -3.02 6.63
CA ILE A 75 3.14 -2.10 5.98
C ILE A 75 3.58 -1.08 7.03
N PRO A 76 4.71 -1.28 7.73
CA PRO A 76 5.19 -0.33 8.74
C PRO A 76 5.79 0.89 8.06
N VAL A 77 5.12 2.04 8.19
CA VAL A 77 5.55 3.33 7.63
C VAL A 77 5.41 4.41 8.70
N LYS A 78 6.23 5.46 8.57
CA LYS A 78 6.14 6.69 9.37
C LYS A 78 5.04 7.61 8.86
N SER A 79 4.88 7.69 7.55
CA SER A 79 3.85 8.52 6.92
C SER A 79 3.52 8.04 5.51
N PHE A 80 2.38 8.49 4.99
CA PHE A 80 1.98 8.31 3.59
C PHE A 80 1.61 9.64 2.95
N MET A 81 1.61 9.65 1.63
CA MET A 81 1.32 10.83 0.83
C MET A 81 0.08 10.61 -0.03
N GLU A 82 -0.82 11.58 -0.01
CA GLU A 82 -1.95 11.70 -0.91
C GLU A 82 -1.80 12.96 -1.78
N LYS A 83 -2.26 12.91 -3.03
CA LYS A 83 -2.36 14.09 -3.89
C LYS A 83 -3.78 14.60 -3.85
N ASP A 84 -4.04 15.84 -3.45
CA ASP A 84 -5.39 16.44 -3.51
C ASP A 84 -5.94 16.56 -4.94
N LEU A 85 -7.18 17.06 -5.07
CA LEU A 85 -7.86 17.25 -6.35
C LEU A 85 -7.11 18.25 -7.27
N GLU A 86 -6.30 19.14 -6.69
CA GLU A 86 -5.47 20.12 -7.41
C GLU A 86 -4.08 19.54 -7.75
N GLY A 87 -3.76 18.34 -7.25
CA GLY A 87 -2.51 17.61 -7.50
C GLY A 87 -1.39 17.89 -6.50
N HIS A 88 -1.62 18.72 -5.47
CA HIS A 88 -0.66 18.99 -4.40
C HIS A 88 -0.50 17.79 -3.48
N SER A 89 0.74 17.56 -3.04
CA SER A 89 1.07 16.39 -2.22
C SER A 89 1.00 16.72 -0.72
N HIS A 90 0.15 16.00 -0.01
CA HIS A 90 -0.03 16.10 1.44
C HIS A 90 0.49 14.86 2.12
N TRP A 91 1.29 15.03 3.17
CA TRP A 91 1.83 13.93 3.96
C TRP A 91 1.09 13.80 5.28
N TYR A 92 0.72 12.57 5.62
CA TYR A 92 -0.01 12.23 6.84
C TYR A 92 0.82 11.26 7.67
N ASP A 93 1.17 11.67 8.88
CA ASP A 93 1.95 10.88 9.80
C ASP A 93 1.11 9.78 10.45
N LEU A 94 1.73 8.62 10.64
CA LEU A 94 1.20 7.53 11.46
C LEU A 94 1.78 7.66 12.87
N THR A 95 0.94 7.45 13.87
CA THR A 95 1.39 7.41 15.27
C THR A 95 2.06 6.06 15.57
N ASN A 96 2.81 6.01 16.67
CA ASN A 96 3.37 4.75 17.15
C ASN A 96 2.27 3.70 17.36
N GLY A 97 2.55 2.46 16.92
CA GLY A 97 1.57 1.36 16.94
C GLY A 97 0.63 1.33 15.74
N GLN A 98 0.65 2.34 14.86
CA GLN A 98 -0.13 2.32 13.62
C GLN A 98 0.66 1.70 12.45
N TRP A 99 -0.06 1.09 11.52
CA TRP A 99 0.47 0.64 10.24
C TRP A 99 -0.59 0.73 9.14
N ILE A 100 -0.14 0.74 7.89
CA ILE A 100 -1.04 0.59 6.74
C ILE A 100 -1.28 -0.90 6.51
N GLN A 101 -2.54 -1.32 6.34
CA GLN A 101 -2.81 -2.68 5.87
C GLN A 101 -2.38 -2.83 4.41
N GLY A 102 -1.56 -3.84 4.17
CA GLY A 102 -1.20 -4.29 2.84
C GLY A 102 -1.90 -5.58 2.44
N LEU A 103 -1.83 -5.87 1.14
CA LEU A 103 -2.23 -7.12 0.54
C LEU A 103 -1.11 -7.61 -0.37
N ILE A 104 -0.56 -8.80 -0.10
CA ILE A 104 0.30 -9.49 -1.06
C ILE A 104 -0.59 -10.27 -2.02
N ALA A 105 -0.35 -10.09 -3.32
CA ALA A 105 -0.94 -10.90 -4.38
C ALA A 105 0.16 -11.65 -5.14
N ARG A 106 -0.15 -12.86 -5.61
CA ARG A 106 0.78 -13.75 -6.32
C ARG A 106 0.23 -14.20 -7.67
N ASP A 107 1.11 -14.25 -8.66
CA ASP A 107 0.88 -14.90 -9.95
C ASP A 107 2.16 -15.67 -10.32
N ALA A 108 2.08 -17.01 -10.40
CA ALA A 108 3.26 -17.88 -10.52
C ALA A 108 4.39 -17.50 -9.53
N TYR A 109 5.54 -17.06 -10.03
CA TYR A 109 6.71 -16.64 -9.24
C TYR A 109 6.68 -15.16 -8.84
N GLU A 110 5.76 -14.37 -9.41
CA GLU A 110 5.64 -12.94 -9.15
C GLU A 110 4.85 -12.69 -7.87
N ARG A 111 5.39 -11.84 -6.99
CA ARG A 111 4.70 -11.33 -5.79
C ARG A 111 4.79 -9.83 -5.74
N ARG A 112 3.65 -9.17 -5.50
CA ARG A 112 3.58 -7.72 -5.32
C ARG A 112 2.71 -7.37 -4.14
N ILE A 113 3.01 -6.23 -3.53
CA ILE A 113 2.23 -5.66 -2.45
C ILE A 113 1.36 -4.50 -2.92
N TYR A 114 0.14 -4.47 -2.44
CA TYR A 114 -0.86 -3.44 -2.68
C TYR A 114 -1.25 -2.80 -1.35
N VAL A 115 -1.44 -1.49 -1.34
CA VAL A 115 -2.00 -0.76 -0.21
C VAL A 115 -3.50 -1.02 -0.17
N VAL A 116 -4.01 -1.53 0.95
CA VAL A 116 -5.46 -1.69 1.10
C VAL A 116 -6.08 -0.31 1.31
N THR A 117 -7.13 0.00 0.56
CA THR A 117 -7.84 1.29 0.65
C THR A 117 -9.29 1.09 1.07
N VAL A 118 -9.80 2.02 1.87
CA VAL A 118 -11.21 2.13 2.26
C VAL A 118 -11.78 3.44 1.73
N GLU A 119 -13.10 3.52 1.65
CA GLU A 119 -13.78 4.80 1.55
C GLU A 119 -13.66 5.51 2.91
N PRO A 120 -13.17 6.75 2.96
CA PRO A 120 -13.04 7.45 4.22
C PRO A 120 -14.41 7.80 4.81
N GLU A 121 -14.57 7.63 6.12
CA GLU A 121 -15.80 7.94 6.84
C GLU A 121 -15.96 9.45 7.14
N LEU A 122 -14.89 10.23 6.96
CA LEU A 122 -14.87 11.68 7.20
C LEU A 122 -15.47 12.44 6.02
N ALA A 123 -16.50 13.25 6.28
CA ALA A 123 -17.15 14.08 5.26
C ALA A 123 -16.21 15.12 4.60
N GLU A 124 -15.10 15.46 5.27
CA GLU A 124 -14.06 16.39 4.78
C GLU A 124 -12.94 15.70 3.99
N ALA A 125 -13.04 14.38 3.75
CA ALA A 125 -11.99 13.67 3.05
C ALA A 125 -11.89 14.13 1.59
N VAL A 126 -10.70 14.63 1.24
CA VAL A 126 -10.37 15.17 -0.09
C VAL A 126 -10.41 14.09 -1.20
N HIS A 127 -10.49 12.81 -0.83
CA HIS A 127 -10.54 11.67 -1.75
C HIS A 127 -11.57 10.64 -1.33
N ASP A 128 -12.18 10.00 -2.32
CA ASP A 128 -13.05 8.83 -2.22
C ASP A 128 -12.32 7.55 -1.79
N ARG A 129 -10.99 7.60 -1.58
CA ARG A 129 -10.16 6.45 -1.15
C ARG A 129 -9.00 6.86 -0.25
N TRP A 130 -8.89 6.19 0.89
CA TRP A 130 -7.85 6.38 1.90
C TRP A 130 -7.14 5.06 2.24
N PRO A 131 -5.84 5.05 2.58
CA PRO A 131 -5.20 3.84 3.12
C PRO A 131 -5.91 3.33 4.36
N ARG A 132 -6.12 2.02 4.46
CA ARG A 132 -6.66 1.42 5.68
C ARG A 132 -5.58 1.40 6.75
N ILE A 133 -5.65 2.37 7.65
CA ILE A 133 -4.78 2.44 8.83
C ILE A 133 -5.33 1.51 9.90
N MET A 134 -4.44 0.72 10.49
CA MET A 134 -4.73 -0.21 11.58
C MET A 134 -3.88 0.16 12.79
N SER A 135 -4.38 -0.14 13.99
CA SER A 135 -3.67 0.09 15.26
C SER A 135 -3.61 -1.19 16.08
N GLY A 136 -2.60 -1.31 16.94
CA GLY A 136 -2.47 -2.37 17.95
C GLY A 136 -1.03 -2.70 18.28
#